data_AF-A0A4Q8TD68-F1
#
_entry.id   AF-A0A4Q8TD68-F1
#
_cell.length_a   1.000
_cell.length_b   1.000
_cell.length_c   1.000
_cell.angle_alpha   90.00
_cell.angle_beta   90.00
_cell.angle_gamma   90.00
#
_symmetry.space_group_name_H-M   'P 1'
#
loop_
_entity.id
_entity.type
_entity.pdbx_description
1 polymer ?
#
loop_
_entity_poly.entity_id
_entity_poly.type
_entity_poly.pdbx_seq_one_letter_code
_entity_poly.pdbx_strand_id
1 'polypeptide(L)'
;MKALFDFSFKKFVTPSIVKFVYILIMVLLVIAYLGMVISAFTESTMLGLLVLIIIGPLFVLIYLVLIRAGLESLIASIRTAENTSELVRLAGGTPPAEAGHGSLPNNPPAPQGYNPTTQYPSQGGAQVRPADPDNGGTTPPPNPYQK
;
A
#
# COMPACT_ATOMS: atom_id res chain seq x y z
N MET A 1 -6.73 -24.97 7.42
CA MET A 1 -7.01 -25.25 5.99
C MET A 1 -8.19 -24.47 5.40
N LYS A 2 -9.10 -23.87 6.20
CA LYS A 2 -10.27 -23.11 5.70
C LYS A 2 -9.98 -21.64 5.28
N ALA A 3 -8.89 -21.06 5.77
CA ALA A 3 -8.53 -19.66 5.51
C ALA A 3 -7.93 -19.38 4.12
N LEU A 4 -7.55 -20.43 3.36
CA LEU A 4 -6.98 -20.29 2.01
C LEU A 4 -8.04 -20.09 0.92
N PHE A 5 -9.31 -20.36 1.23
CA PHE A 5 -10.46 -20.15 0.34
C PHE A 5 -11.44 -19.09 0.87
N ASP A 6 -10.97 -18.22 1.78
CA ASP A 6 -11.78 -17.13 2.29
C ASP A 6 -11.63 -15.89 1.37
N PHE A 7 -12.51 -15.80 0.37
CA PHE A 7 -12.64 -14.64 -0.53
C PHE A 7 -13.18 -13.38 0.17
N SER A 8 -13.38 -13.40 1.49
CA SER A 8 -14.00 -12.31 2.24
C SER A 8 -13.05 -11.12 2.54
N PHE A 9 -11.73 -11.22 2.30
CA PHE A 9 -10.73 -10.15 2.53
C PHE A 9 -10.85 -9.39 3.87
N LYS A 10 -11.45 -9.99 4.90
CA LYS A 10 -11.85 -9.28 6.13
C LYS A 10 -10.74 -9.19 7.18
N LYS A 11 -9.59 -9.84 6.94
CA LYS A 11 -8.42 -9.85 7.80
C LYS A 11 -7.17 -9.95 6.93
N PHE A 12 -6.13 -9.17 7.23
CA PHE A 12 -4.84 -9.19 6.53
C PHE A 12 -4.08 -10.51 6.79
N VAL A 13 -4.59 -11.64 6.27
CA VAL A 13 -3.89 -12.94 6.28
C VAL A 13 -2.78 -12.99 5.20
N THR A 14 -2.72 -11.94 4.38
CA THR A 14 -1.81 -11.76 3.25
C THR A 14 -0.33 -12.04 3.56
N PRO A 15 0.28 -11.59 4.69
CA PRO A 15 1.70 -11.85 4.95
C PRO A 15 2.04 -13.33 5.10
N SER A 16 1.11 -14.14 5.63
CA SER A 16 1.32 -15.57 5.84
C SER A 16 1.08 -16.38 4.57
N ILE A 17 0.13 -15.96 3.73
CA ILE A 17 -0.17 -16.61 2.45
C ILE A 17 0.95 -16.41 1.42
N VAL A 18 1.61 -15.25 1.45
CA VAL A 18 2.64 -14.90 0.45
C VAL A 18 3.76 -15.93 0.36
N LYS A 19 4.21 -16.49 1.50
CA LYS A 19 5.24 -17.55 1.52
C LYS A 19 4.76 -18.81 0.80
N PHE A 20 3.52 -19.23 1.02
CA PHE A 20 2.92 -20.38 0.35
C PHE A 20 2.75 -20.13 -1.16
N VAL A 21 2.30 -18.93 -1.53
CA VAL A 21 2.14 -18.53 -2.94
C VAL A 21 3.49 -18.55 -3.64
N TYR A 22 4.56 -18.04 -3.02
CA TYR A 22 5.90 -18.10 -3.59
C TYR A 22 6.35 -19.54 -3.87
N ILE A 23 6.19 -20.44 -2.91
CA ILE A 23 6.56 -21.86 -3.05
C ILE A 23 5.73 -22.51 -4.16
N LEU A 24 4.43 -22.23 -4.21
CA LEU A 24 3.54 -22.78 -5.24
C LEU A 24 3.94 -22.30 -6.64
N ILE A 25 4.23 -21.00 -6.81
CA ILE A 25 4.66 -20.47 -8.11
C ILE A 25 6.04 -21.02 -8.49
N MET A 26 6.97 -21.18 -7.54
CA MET A 26 8.26 -21.83 -7.76
C MET A 26 8.08 -23.25 -8.33
N VAL A 27 7.23 -24.06 -7.71
CA VAL A 27 6.95 -25.42 -8.19
C VAL A 27 6.32 -25.41 -9.58
N LEU A 28 5.36 -24.51 -9.82
CA LEU A 28 4.74 -24.32 -11.13
C LEU A 28 5.76 -23.91 -12.20
N LEU A 29 6.70 -23.04 -11.88
CA LEU A 29 7.77 -22.62 -12.80
C LEU A 29 8.69 -23.78 -13.17
N VAL A 30 9.04 -24.65 -12.21
CA VAL A 30 9.84 -25.85 -12.49
C VAL A 30 9.09 -26.81 -13.42
N ILE A 31 7.80 -27.04 -13.16
CA ILE A 31 6.96 -27.89 -14.01
C ILE A 31 6.81 -27.28 -15.42
N ALA A 32 6.53 -25.98 -15.51
CA ALA A 32 6.41 -25.28 -16.78
C ALA A 32 7.72 -25.30 -17.57
N TYR A 33 8.85 -25.12 -16.89
CA TYR A 33 10.17 -25.22 -17.51
C TYR A 33 10.42 -26.62 -18.06
N LEU A 34 10.15 -27.67 -17.28
CA LEU A 34 10.31 -29.04 -17.73
C LEU A 34 9.41 -29.36 -18.94
N GLY A 35 8.15 -28.91 -18.90
CA GLY A 35 7.22 -29.03 -20.02
C GLY A 35 7.70 -28.33 -21.28
N MET A 36 8.24 -27.11 -21.14
CA MET A 36 8.81 -26.34 -22.26
C MET A 36 10.02 -27.05 -22.87
N VAL A 37 10.91 -27.60 -22.04
CA VAL A 37 12.08 -28.37 -22.49
C VAL A 37 11.63 -29.61 -23.27
N ILE A 38 10.72 -30.41 -22.71
CA ILE A 38 10.20 -31.62 -23.37
C ILE A 38 9.58 -31.26 -24.72
N SER A 39 8.71 -30.25 -24.76
CA SER A 39 8.08 -29.78 -26.01
C SER A 39 9.12 -29.34 -27.04
N ALA A 40 10.16 -28.61 -26.63
CA ALA A 40 11.21 -28.15 -27.54
C ALA A 40 12.01 -29.31 -28.14
N PHE A 41 12.30 -30.35 -27.36
CA PHE A 41 12.97 -31.56 -27.85
C PHE A 41 12.09 -32.40 -28.80
N THR A 42 10.76 -32.33 -28.69
CA THR A 42 9.87 -32.99 -29.65
C THR A 42 9.86 -32.33 -31.02
N GLU A 43 10.16 -31.03 -31.10
CA GLU A 43 10.23 -30.32 -32.37
C GLU A 43 11.61 -30.44 -33.04
N SER A 44 12.70 -30.21 -32.30
CA SER A 44 14.05 -30.46 -32.81
C SER A 44 15.10 -30.50 -31.70
N THR A 45 16.18 -31.26 -31.91
CA THR A 45 17.31 -31.34 -30.97
C THR A 45 17.98 -29.99 -30.75
N MET A 46 18.12 -29.17 -31.80
CA MET A 46 18.73 -27.84 -31.70
C MET A 46 17.87 -26.90 -30.86
N LEU A 47 16.55 -26.86 -31.09
CA LEU A 47 15.64 -26.05 -30.27
C LEU A 47 15.60 -26.53 -28.82
N GLY A 48 15.58 -27.85 -28.59
CA GLY A 48 15.64 -28.43 -27.26
C GLY A 48 16.88 -27.97 -26.47
N LEU A 49 18.06 -27.99 -27.09
CA LEU A 49 19.30 -27.51 -26.46
C LEU A 49 19.29 -26.00 -26.20
N LEU A 50 18.75 -25.20 -27.13
CA LEU A 50 18.61 -23.75 -26.98
C LEU A 50 17.69 -23.42 -25.79
N VAL A 51 16.55 -24.11 -25.68
CA VAL A 51 15.59 -23.93 -24.60
C VAL A 51 16.16 -24.41 -23.26
N LEU A 52 16.85 -25.54 -23.22
CA LEU A 52 17.45 -26.07 -21.99
C LEU A 52 18.57 -25.17 -21.43
N ILE A 53 19.42 -24.61 -22.29
CA ILE A 53 20.64 -23.90 -21.86
C ILE A 53 20.41 -22.40 -21.70
N ILE A 54 19.63 -21.78 -22.59
CA ILE A 54 19.51 -20.32 -22.67
C ILE A 54 18.11 -19.87 -22.27
N ILE A 55 17.09 -20.23 -23.04
CA ILE A 55 15.76 -19.63 -22.90
C ILE A 55 15.10 -20.04 -21.58
N GLY A 56 15.22 -21.30 -21.19
CA GLY A 56 14.64 -21.84 -19.98
C GLY A 56 15.18 -21.23 -18.70
N PRO A 57 16.52 -21.26 -18.47
CA PRO A 57 17.12 -20.58 -17.33
C PRO A 57 16.82 -19.09 -17.31
N LEU A 58 16.84 -18.42 -18.46
CA LEU A 58 16.49 -17.00 -18.57
C LEU A 58 15.03 -16.73 -18.21
N PHE A 59 14.11 -17.56 -18.71
CA PHE A 59 12.68 -17.50 -18.40
C PHE A 59 12.43 -17.66 -16.91
N VAL A 60 12.98 -18.71 -16.29
CA VAL A 60 12.84 -18.95 -14.85
C VAL A 60 13.41 -17.77 -14.06
N LEU A 61 14.62 -17.31 -14.39
CA LEU A 61 15.27 -16.22 -13.68
C LEU A 61 14.46 -14.93 -13.73
N ILE A 62 13.97 -14.52 -14.90
CA ILE A 62 13.14 -13.31 -15.06
C ILE A 62 11.88 -13.42 -14.22
N TYR A 63 11.15 -14.53 -14.32
CA TYR A 63 9.91 -14.71 -13.56
C TYR A 63 10.17 -14.71 -12.05
N LEU A 64 11.22 -15.38 -11.58
CA LEU A 64 11.57 -15.38 -10.16
C LEU A 64 11.89 -13.99 -9.62
N VAL A 65 12.62 -13.18 -10.38
CA VAL A 65 12.89 -11.79 -10.00
C VAL A 65 11.60 -10.97 -9.92
N LEU A 66 10.72 -11.09 -10.92
CA LEU A 66 9.45 -10.38 -10.96
C LEU A 66 8.53 -10.79 -9.80
N ILE A 67 8.41 -12.09 -9.54
CA ILE A 67 7.61 -12.61 -8.42
C ILE A 67 8.20 -12.11 -7.10
N ARG A 68 9.52 -12.17 -6.93
CA ARG A 68 10.18 -11.69 -5.71
C ARG A 68 9.89 -10.20 -5.48
N ALA A 69 10.09 -9.36 -6.50
CA ALA A 69 9.82 -7.94 -6.42
C ALA A 69 8.33 -7.65 -6.11
N GLY A 70 7.41 -8.38 -6.75
CA GLY A 70 5.97 -8.24 -6.51
C GLY A 70 5.56 -8.63 -5.10
N LEU A 71 6.10 -9.74 -4.57
CA LEU A 71 5.84 -10.18 -3.21
C LEU A 71 6.46 -9.26 -2.17
N GLU A 72 7.67 -8.78 -2.41
CA GLU A 72 8.35 -7.79 -1.56
C GLU A 72 7.53 -6.48 -1.49
N SER A 73 7.04 -5.99 -2.62
CA SER A 73 6.17 -4.82 -2.69
C SER A 73 4.86 -5.03 -1.92
N LEU A 74 4.20 -6.17 -2.10
CA LEU A 74 2.95 -6.49 -1.40
C LEU A 74 3.13 -6.53 0.13
N ILE A 75 4.19 -7.20 0.60
CA ILE A 75 4.51 -7.26 2.04
C ILE A 75 4.84 -5.86 2.58
N ALA A 76 5.59 -5.06 1.83
CA ALA A 76 5.95 -3.70 2.23
C ALA A 76 4.71 -2.81 2.42
N SER A 77 3.73 -2.89 1.51
CA SER A 77 2.47 -2.15 1.62
C SER A 77 1.69 -2.53 2.88
N ILE A 78 1.57 -3.83 3.18
CA ILE A 78 0.86 -4.30 4.38
C ILE A 78 1.57 -3.84 5.64
N ARG A 79 2.89 -4.03 5.71
CA ARG A 79 3.69 -3.61 6.87
C ARG A 79 3.60 -2.11 7.13
N THR A 80 3.47 -1.31 6.06
CA THR A 80 3.25 0.14 6.17
C THR A 80 1.88 0.45 6.77
N ALA A 81 0.82 -0.26 6.37
CA ALA A 81 -0.51 -0.09 6.93
C ALA A 81 -0.59 -0.51 8.41
N GLU A 82 0.08 -1.61 8.77
CA GLU A 82 0.19 -2.08 10.16
C GLU A 82 0.93 -1.07 11.04
N ASN A 83 2.10 -0.60 10.59
CA ASN A 83 2.89 0.40 11.31
C ASN A 83 2.11 1.72 11.50
N THR A 84 1.37 2.16 10.48
CA THR A 84 0.52 3.36 10.58
C THR A 84 -0.61 3.17 11.59
N SER A 85 -1.23 1.98 11.62
CA SER A 85 -2.28 1.65 12.59
C SER A 85 -1.75 1.59 14.03
N GLU A 86 -0.54 1.07 14.21
CA GLU A 86 0.16 1.04 15.50
C GLU A 86 0.48 2.44 16.01
N LEU A 87 0.96 3.34 15.15
CA LEU A 87 1.20 4.74 15.50
C LEU A 87 -0.09 5.45 16.00
N VAL A 88 -1.24 5.18 15.37
CA VAL A 88 -2.53 5.75 15.80
C VAL A 88 -2.93 5.23 17.18
N ARG A 89 -2.73 3.93 17.45
CA ARG A 89 -2.98 3.34 18.77
C ARG A 89 -2.08 3.95 19.85
N LEU A 90 -0.80 4.14 19.55
CA LEU A 90 0.15 4.80 20.46
C LEU A 90 -0.22 6.28 20.70
N ALA A 91 -0.81 6.95 19.73
CA ALA A 91 -1.35 8.32 19.87
C ALA A 91 -2.70 8.38 20.61
N GLY A 92 -3.21 7.26 21.13
CA GLY A 92 -4.49 7.21 21.86
C GLY A 92 -5.73 7.23 20.98
N GLY A 93 -5.59 7.02 19.66
CA GLY A 93 -6.69 6.91 18.71
C GLY A 93 -7.07 5.47 18.38
N THR A 94 -8.25 5.29 17.77
CA THR A 94 -8.69 4.01 17.20
C THR A 94 -8.40 3.97 15.70
N PRO A 95 -7.57 3.02 15.21
CA PRO A 95 -7.23 2.95 13.79
C PRO A 95 -8.46 2.63 12.93
N PRO A 96 -8.52 3.11 11.67
CA PRO A 96 -9.70 2.96 10.81
C PRO A 96 -10.14 1.50 10.58
N ALA A 97 -9.19 0.56 10.57
CA ALA A 97 -9.47 -0.86 10.43
C ALA A 97 -10.27 -1.45 11.60
N GLU A 98 -10.23 -0.80 12.77
CA GLU A 98 -10.87 -1.23 14.02
C GLU A 98 -12.14 -0.41 14.33
N ALA A 99 -12.40 0.68 13.58
CA ALA A 99 -13.44 1.66 13.87
C ALA A 99 -14.90 1.19 13.61
N GLY A 100 -15.12 0.08 12.89
CA GLY A 100 -16.47 -0.46 12.62
C GLY A 100 -17.41 0.49 11.84
N HIS A 101 -18.60 0.00 11.47
CA HIS A 101 -19.69 0.82 10.89
C HIS A 101 -20.34 1.67 12.00
N GLY A 102 -19.60 2.64 12.53
CA GLY A 102 -20.07 3.59 13.53
C GLY A 102 -19.58 4.99 13.19
N SER A 103 -20.31 5.99 13.66
CA SER A 103 -19.96 7.42 13.55
C SER A 103 -18.48 7.65 13.80
N LEU A 104 -17.84 8.43 12.92
CA LEU A 104 -16.44 8.85 12.99
C LEU A 104 -15.98 9.03 14.45
N PRO A 105 -14.87 8.40 14.87
CA PRO A 105 -14.38 8.54 16.23
C PRO A 105 -14.02 10.01 16.53
N ASN A 106 -14.26 10.44 17.76
CA ASN A 106 -13.74 11.72 18.25
C ASN A 106 -12.22 11.75 18.03
N ASN A 107 -11.72 12.87 17.52
CA ASN A 107 -10.30 13.07 17.23
C ASN A 107 -9.47 12.69 18.47
N PRO A 108 -8.41 11.87 18.33
CA PRO A 108 -7.59 11.48 19.47
C PRO A 108 -7.06 12.71 20.21
N PRO A 109 -6.86 12.63 21.54
CA PRO A 109 -6.21 13.69 22.29
C PRO A 109 -4.85 13.97 21.64
N ALA A 110 -4.54 15.25 21.41
CA ALA A 110 -3.27 15.64 20.81
C ALA A 110 -2.09 14.97 21.58
N PRO A 111 -1.02 14.52 20.89
CA PRO A 111 0.13 13.90 21.53
C PRO A 111 0.60 14.75 22.72
N GLN A 112 0.81 14.14 23.88
CA GLN A 112 1.32 14.88 25.04
C GLN A 112 2.73 15.41 24.72
N GLY A 113 2.81 16.72 24.49
CA GLY A 113 3.98 17.42 23.93
C GLY A 113 3.65 18.31 22.73
N TYR A 114 2.52 18.08 22.06
CA TYR A 114 1.95 19.01 21.10
C TYR A 114 1.22 20.12 21.85
N ASN A 115 1.85 21.29 21.92
CA ASN A 115 1.23 22.50 22.45
C ASN A 115 0.59 23.24 21.26
N PRO A 116 -0.75 23.23 21.08
CA PRO A 116 -1.42 23.94 19.97
C PRO A 116 -1.27 25.47 20.05
N THR A 117 -0.55 25.97 21.04
CA THR A 117 -0.30 27.40 21.30
C THR A 117 0.89 27.97 20.55
N THR A 118 1.58 27.23 19.67
CA THR A 118 2.16 27.89 18.47
C THR A 118 1.01 28.22 17.52
N GLN A 119 0.36 29.33 17.86
CA GLN A 119 -0.80 29.96 17.25
C GLN A 119 -0.77 29.90 15.71
N TYR A 120 -1.63 29.08 15.10
CA TYR A 120 -2.43 29.65 14.02
C TYR A 120 -3.50 30.50 14.70
N PRO A 121 -3.58 31.82 14.44
CA PRO A 121 -4.58 32.64 15.08
C PRO A 121 -5.97 32.14 14.66
N SER A 122 -6.73 31.61 15.62
CA SER A 122 -8.15 31.33 15.48
C SER A 122 -8.88 32.68 15.36
N GLN A 123 -9.13 33.16 14.16
CA GLN A 123 -10.01 34.31 13.96
C GLN A 123 -11.45 33.86 13.84
N GLY A 124 -11.99 33.44 14.99
CA GLY A 124 -13.42 33.33 15.28
C GLY A 124 -13.98 34.59 15.94
N GLY A 125 -13.26 35.71 15.86
CA GLY A 125 -13.74 37.04 16.20
C GLY A 125 -13.43 37.94 15.02
N ALA A 126 -14.32 38.90 14.75
CA ALA A 126 -14.15 39.88 13.68
C ALA A 126 -12.70 40.40 13.68
N GLN A 127 -11.98 40.07 12.60
CA GLN A 127 -10.62 40.51 12.40
C GLN A 127 -10.59 42.02 12.20
N VAL A 128 -10.47 42.77 13.28
CA VAL A 128 -9.96 44.14 13.20
C VAL A 128 -8.47 44.05 12.92
N ARG A 129 -8.14 44.00 11.61
CA ARG A 129 -6.79 44.24 11.11
C ARG A 129 -6.35 45.64 11.60
N PRO A 130 -5.12 45.82 12.10
CA PRO A 130 -4.60 47.15 12.38
C PRO A 130 -4.75 48.02 11.13
N ALA A 131 -5.34 49.19 11.29
CA ALA A 131 -5.64 50.09 10.17
C ALA A 131 -4.36 50.33 9.35
N ASP A 132 -4.41 49.94 8.08
CA ASP A 132 -3.54 50.51 7.07
C ASP A 132 -3.95 52.00 6.97
N PRO A 133 -3.05 52.97 7.25
CA PRO A 133 -3.44 54.38 7.34
C PRO A 133 -3.97 54.96 6.02
N ASP A 134 -3.76 54.27 4.88
CA ASP A 134 -3.89 54.88 3.55
C ASP A 134 -4.99 54.30 2.64
N ASN A 135 -5.86 53.40 3.11
CA ASN A 135 -7.00 53.01 2.27
C ASN A 135 -8.21 52.47 3.05
N GLY A 136 -9.19 53.33 3.24
CA GLY A 136 -10.53 52.93 3.68
C GLY A 136 -11.26 52.19 2.55
N GLY A 137 -11.62 50.93 2.76
CA GLY A 137 -12.50 50.19 1.86
C GLY A 137 -12.42 48.68 2.03
N THR A 138 -13.37 48.10 2.76
CA THR A 138 -13.52 46.66 2.95
C THR A 138 -14.32 46.02 1.82
N THR A 139 -13.64 45.44 0.84
CA THR A 139 -14.22 44.37 0.02
C THR A 139 -13.21 43.24 -0.13
N PRO A 140 -13.47 42.06 0.47
CA PRO A 140 -12.70 40.85 0.17
C PRO A 140 -12.77 40.54 -1.33
N PRO A 141 -11.67 40.07 -1.96
CA PRO A 141 -11.69 39.68 -3.37
C PRO A 141 -12.67 38.50 -3.59
N PRO A 142 -13.43 38.48 -4.70
CA PRO A 142 -14.38 37.41 -5.00
C PRO A 142 -13.73 36.03 -5.07
N ASN A 143 -14.36 35.03 -4.45
CA ASN A 143 -13.89 33.64 -4.45
C ASN A 143 -14.19 32.95 -5.80
N PRO A 144 -13.17 32.57 -6.59
CA PRO A 144 -13.35 32.00 -7.93
C PRO A 144 -13.92 30.57 -7.95
N TYR A 145 -14.14 29.95 -6.78
CA TYR A 145 -14.62 28.56 -6.65
C TYR A 145 -16.09 28.44 -6.23
N GLN A 146 -16.81 29.54 -6.10
CA GLN A 146 -18.26 29.53 -5.87
C GLN A 146 -18.96 29.61 -7.23
N LYS A 147 -19.54 28.49 -7.70
CA LYS A 147 -20.58 28.47 -8.73
C LYS A 147 -21.91 28.10 -8.10
#